data_AF-A0A973H6E9-F1
#
_entry.id   AF-A0A973H6E9-F1
#
_cell.length_a   1.000
_cell.length_b   1.000
_cell.length_c   1.000
_cell.angle_alpha   90.00
_cell.angle_beta   90.00
_cell.angle_gamma   90.00
#
_symmetry.space_group_name_H-M   'P 1'
#
loop_
_entity.id
_entity.type
_entity.pdbx_description
1 polymer ?
#
loop_
_entity_poly.entity_id
_entity_poly.type
_entity_poly.pdbx_seq_one_letter_code
_entity_poly.pdbx_strand_id
1 'polypeptide(L)'
;PAWQPGAGLVIAHDVLGGVFTLNGGSPRESGRPGEPGEILYFAPDALRWEPLGAGHSAWLSWLLSGGLHEFYESLRWDGWRDEVSVLNGRQGLSFFPPLWSAEARQDLSATSRRAVPMAELLGLSRDACRQFDGDDPGFLGAG
;
A
#
# COMPACT_ATOMS: atom_id res chain seq x y z
N PRO A 1 1.60 -27.82 -15.89
CA PRO A 1 0.82 -26.57 -15.94
C PRO A 1 1.12 -25.71 -14.71
N ALA A 2 1.97 -24.69 -14.84
CA ALA A 2 2.23 -23.76 -13.75
C ALA A 2 1.16 -22.67 -13.79
N TRP A 3 0.21 -22.70 -12.86
CA TRP A 3 -0.63 -21.55 -12.58
C TRP A 3 0.29 -20.39 -12.18
N GLN A 4 0.24 -19.29 -12.91
CA GLN A 4 0.91 -18.05 -12.53
C GLN A 4 -0.16 -16.95 -12.46
N PRO A 5 -0.28 -16.22 -11.34
CA PRO A 5 -1.08 -15.01 -11.34
C PRO A 5 -0.41 -14.00 -12.27
N GLY A 6 -1.04 -13.67 -13.40
CA GLY A 6 -0.39 -12.99 -14.53
C GLY A 6 0.41 -11.74 -14.14
N ALA A 7 -0.16 -10.88 -13.29
CA ALA A 7 0.54 -9.68 -12.79
C ALA A 7 1.22 -9.88 -11.42
N GLY A 8 0.75 -10.83 -10.61
CA GLY A 8 1.19 -11.04 -9.23
C GLY A 8 0.04 -11.28 -8.26
N LEU A 9 0.38 -11.48 -6.98
CA LEU A 9 -0.55 -11.82 -5.90
C LEU A 9 -0.51 -10.75 -4.79
N VAL A 10 -1.64 -10.11 -4.49
CA VAL A 10 -1.76 -9.26 -3.30
C VAL A 10 -1.67 -10.15 -2.06
N ILE A 11 -0.79 -9.81 -1.13
CA ILE A 11 -0.52 -10.62 0.07
C ILE A 11 -0.90 -9.92 1.37
N ALA A 12 -0.96 -8.59 1.38
CA ALA A 12 -1.36 -7.82 2.55
C ALA A 12 -1.80 -6.39 2.19
N HIS A 13 -2.57 -5.80 3.10
CA HIS A 13 -2.89 -4.38 3.16
C HIS A 13 -2.42 -3.82 4.49
N ASP A 14 -1.95 -2.57 4.49
CA ASP A 14 -1.86 -1.79 5.72
C ASP A 14 -3.09 -0.89 5.90
N VAL A 15 -3.24 -0.36 7.11
CA VAL A 15 -4.40 0.46 7.47
C VAL A 15 -4.43 1.83 6.78
N LEU A 16 -3.36 2.24 6.09
CA LEU A 16 -3.26 3.50 5.35
C LEU A 16 -3.64 3.31 3.86
N GLY A 17 -3.96 2.08 3.45
CA GLY A 17 -4.27 1.75 2.06
C GLY A 17 -3.04 1.33 1.25
N GLY A 18 -1.89 1.10 1.89
CA GLY A 18 -0.74 0.50 1.24
C GLY A 18 -0.97 -0.97 0.92
N VAL A 19 -0.43 -1.42 -0.21
CA VAL A 19 -0.66 -2.79 -0.73
C VAL A 19 0.66 -3.51 -0.93
N PHE A 20 0.83 -4.66 -0.27
CA PHE A 20 1.96 -5.54 -0.51
C PHE A 20 1.57 -6.61 -1.54
N THR A 21 2.40 -6.77 -2.57
CA THR A 21 2.14 -7.69 -3.68
C THR A 21 3.39 -8.46 -4.06
N LEU A 22 3.26 -9.77 -4.26
CA LEU A 22 4.29 -10.60 -4.86
C LEU A 22 4.20 -10.51 -6.38
N ASN A 23 5.27 -10.08 -7.04
CA ASN A 23 5.36 -10.00 -8.50
C ASN A 23 5.19 -11.37 -9.17
N GLY A 24 4.45 -11.39 -10.29
CA GLY A 24 4.30 -12.55 -11.15
C GLY A 24 5.55 -12.86 -11.98
N GLY A 25 5.43 -13.78 -12.95
CA GLY A 25 6.54 -14.22 -13.80
C GLY A 25 7.06 -13.16 -14.78
N SER A 26 6.22 -12.17 -15.13
CA SER A 26 6.54 -11.13 -16.12
C SER A 26 6.12 -9.72 -15.66
N PRO A 27 6.77 -9.11 -14.64
CA PRO A 27 6.37 -7.80 -14.11
C PRO A 27 6.28 -6.69 -15.17
N ARG A 28 7.25 -6.65 -16.09
CA ARG A 28 7.32 -5.66 -17.17
C ARG A 28 6.11 -5.71 -18.12
N GLU A 29 5.59 -6.90 -18.42
CA GLU A 29 4.39 -7.05 -19.25
C GLU A 29 3.14 -6.50 -18.54
N SER A 30 3.13 -6.54 -17.20
CA SER A 30 2.08 -5.97 -16.37
C SER A 30 2.30 -4.51 -15.95
N GLY A 31 3.32 -3.84 -16.51
CA GLY A 31 3.66 -2.45 -16.16
C GLY A 31 4.17 -2.27 -14.73
N ARG A 32 4.59 -3.36 -14.07
CA ARG A 32 5.09 -3.35 -12.69
C ARG A 32 6.61 -3.22 -12.64
N PRO A 33 7.17 -2.45 -11.69
CA PRO A 33 8.60 -2.41 -11.46
C PRO A 33 9.08 -3.72 -10.79
N GLY A 34 10.40 -3.82 -10.61
CA GLY A 34 11.03 -4.96 -9.94
C GLY A 34 11.10 -6.23 -10.78
N GLU A 35 11.56 -7.29 -10.14
CA GLU A 35 11.84 -8.58 -10.75
C GLU A 35 10.76 -9.63 -10.42
N PRO A 36 10.68 -10.74 -11.18
CA PRO A 36 9.75 -11.83 -10.89
C PRO A 36 9.94 -12.40 -9.47
N GLY A 37 8.84 -12.56 -8.73
CA GLY A 37 8.88 -13.07 -7.35
C GLY A 37 9.37 -12.08 -6.29
N GLU A 38 9.57 -10.82 -6.66
CA GLU A 38 9.88 -9.72 -5.72
C GLU A 38 8.61 -9.18 -5.06
N ILE A 39 8.74 -8.66 -3.83
CA ILE A 39 7.67 -7.94 -3.14
C ILE A 39 7.68 -6.48 -3.57
N LEU A 40 6.51 -6.01 -3.99
CA LEU A 40 6.22 -4.60 -4.23
C LEU A 40 5.35 -4.05 -3.10
N TYR A 41 5.55 -2.77 -2.81
CA TYR A 41 4.66 -1.96 -1.99
C TYR A 41 4.01 -0.88 -2.86
N PHE A 42 2.69 -0.83 -2.90
CA PHE A 42 1.98 0.34 -3.39
C PHE A 42 1.96 1.37 -2.27
N ALA A 43 2.72 2.45 -2.43
CA ALA A 43 2.83 3.52 -1.47
C ALA A 43 1.66 4.51 -1.66
N PRO A 44 0.70 4.62 -0.71
CA PRO A 44 -0.52 5.40 -0.91
C PRO A 44 -0.26 6.91 -0.88
N ASP A 45 0.78 7.36 -0.20
CA ASP A 45 1.27 8.74 -0.18
C ASP A 45 1.92 9.14 -1.51
N ALA A 46 2.46 8.18 -2.25
CA ALA A 46 3.14 8.39 -3.51
C ALA A 46 2.32 7.98 -4.75
N LEU A 47 1.24 7.23 -4.55
CA LEU A 47 0.39 6.65 -5.59
C LEU A 47 1.15 5.81 -6.62
N ARG A 48 2.20 5.11 -6.19
CA ARG A 48 3.09 4.32 -7.07
C ARG A 48 3.52 3.00 -6.46
N TRP A 49 3.91 2.08 -7.32
CA TRP A 49 4.55 0.82 -6.92
C TRP A 49 6.04 1.02 -6.66
N GLU A 50 6.53 0.47 -5.55
CA GLU A 50 7.94 0.50 -5.15
C GLU A 50 8.45 -0.93 -4.90
N PRO A 51 9.54 -1.36 -5.57
CA PRO A 51 10.17 -2.64 -5.30
C PRO A 51 10.90 -2.61 -3.95
N LEU A 52 10.65 -3.62 -3.12
CA LEU A 52 11.28 -3.72 -1.79
C LEU A 52 12.63 -4.47 -1.81
N GLY A 53 13.08 -4.96 -2.96
CA GLY A 53 14.36 -5.66 -3.10
C GLY A 53 14.38 -7.06 -2.48
N ALA A 54 13.22 -7.63 -2.13
CA ALA A 54 13.13 -8.88 -1.38
C ALA A 54 12.01 -9.78 -1.92
N GLY A 55 12.25 -11.09 -1.93
CA GLY A 55 11.19 -12.08 -2.14
C GLY A 55 10.37 -12.32 -0.86
N HIS A 56 9.26 -13.06 -0.99
CA HIS A 56 8.28 -13.26 0.09
C HIS A 56 8.87 -13.71 1.43
N SER A 57 9.71 -14.75 1.46
CA SER A 57 10.24 -15.27 2.72
C SER A 57 11.17 -14.28 3.44
N ALA A 58 11.99 -13.55 2.67
CA ALA A 58 12.87 -12.52 3.23
C ALA A 58 12.05 -11.34 3.78
N TRP A 59 11.06 -10.88 3.02
CA TRP A 59 10.13 -9.83 3.45
C TRP A 59 9.36 -10.24 4.72
N LEU A 60 8.84 -11.47 4.79
CA LEU A 60 8.11 -11.96 5.96
C LEU A 60 9.02 -12.04 7.19
N SER A 61 10.25 -12.52 7.03
CA SER A 61 11.23 -12.55 8.12
C SER A 61 11.55 -11.15 8.63
N TRP A 62 11.74 -10.18 7.73
CA TRP A 62 11.98 -8.78 8.06
C TRP A 62 10.79 -8.14 8.78
N LEU A 63 9.57 -8.42 8.33
CA LEU A 63 8.33 -7.93 8.94
C LEU A 63 8.22 -8.43 10.38
N LEU A 64 8.47 -9.73 10.61
CA LEU A 64 8.40 -10.37 11.93
C LEU A 64 9.53 -9.95 12.87
N SER A 65 10.68 -9.51 12.35
CA SER A 65 11.80 -8.99 13.14
C SER A 65 11.66 -7.52 13.51
N GLY A 66 10.51 -6.89 13.23
CA GLY A 66 10.25 -5.49 13.58
C GLY A 66 10.59 -4.49 12.48
N GLY A 67 10.81 -4.93 11.24
CA GLY A 67 11.12 -4.06 10.10
C GLY A 67 10.08 -2.96 9.84
N LEU A 68 8.83 -3.18 10.26
CA LEU A 68 7.75 -2.18 10.20
C LEU A 68 8.01 -0.96 11.10
N HIS A 69 8.93 -1.05 12.06
CA HIS A 69 9.24 0.07 12.94
C HIS A 69 9.79 1.26 12.14
N GLU A 70 10.85 1.01 11.38
CA GLU A 70 11.50 2.01 10.52
C GLU A 70 10.64 2.33 9.29
N PHE A 71 10.04 1.30 8.69
CA PHE A 71 9.24 1.46 7.47
C PHE A 71 8.09 2.46 7.60
N TYR A 72 7.41 2.47 8.76
CA TYR A 72 6.29 3.38 9.02
C TYR A 72 6.66 4.58 9.90
N GLU A 73 7.94 4.85 10.14
CA GLU A 73 8.37 5.90 11.08
C GLU A 73 7.77 7.27 10.71
N SER A 74 7.86 7.66 9.44
CA SER A 74 7.32 8.93 8.93
C SER A 74 5.79 8.97 8.82
N LEU A 75 5.12 7.83 9.00
CA LEU A 75 3.67 7.69 8.84
C LEU A 75 2.94 7.54 10.19
N ARG A 76 3.62 7.84 11.30
CA ARG A 76 3.04 7.84 12.66
C ARG A 76 2.74 9.25 13.13
N TRP A 77 1.61 9.40 13.81
CA TRP A 77 1.17 10.62 14.49
C TRP A 77 0.88 10.34 15.96
N ASP A 78 0.79 11.38 16.79
CA ASP A 78 0.46 11.18 18.20
C ASP A 78 -0.92 10.51 18.36
N GLY A 79 -0.98 9.42 19.13
CA GLY A 79 -2.21 8.64 19.32
C GLY A 79 -2.53 7.62 18.21
N TRP A 80 -1.67 7.46 17.19
CA TRP A 80 -1.92 6.54 16.07
C TRP A 80 -2.28 5.11 16.51
N ARG A 81 -1.68 4.62 17.59
CA ARG A 81 -1.92 3.26 18.10
C ARG A 81 -3.37 3.09 18.53
N ASP A 82 -3.92 4.07 19.23
CA ASP A 82 -5.29 4.02 19.74
C ASP A 82 -6.29 4.12 18.57
N GLU A 83 -6.04 5.04 17.63
CA GLU A 83 -6.85 5.22 16.42
C GLU A 83 -6.87 3.95 15.53
N VAL A 84 -5.73 3.29 15.37
CA VAL A 84 -5.62 2.08 14.54
C VAL A 84 -6.15 0.84 15.26
N SER A 85 -6.05 0.77 16.59
CA SER A 85 -6.43 -0.42 17.38
C SER A 85 -7.90 -0.81 17.25
N VAL A 86 -8.77 0.14 16.90
CA VAL A 86 -10.22 -0.08 16.77
C VAL A 86 -10.65 -0.50 15.37
N LEU A 87 -9.73 -0.52 14.39
CA LEU A 87 -10.02 -0.94 13.03
C LEU A 87 -10.06 -2.47 12.93
N ASN A 88 -10.97 -2.99 12.11
CA ASN A 88 -10.92 -4.39 11.70
C ASN A 88 -10.16 -4.57 10.38
N GLY A 89 -9.83 -5.82 10.02
CA GLY A 89 -9.07 -6.15 8.81
C GLY A 89 -9.75 -5.82 7.47
N ARG A 90 -10.97 -5.26 7.48
CA ARG A 90 -11.67 -4.76 6.28
C ARG A 90 -11.77 -3.24 6.26
N GLN A 91 -11.10 -2.55 7.18
CA GLN A 91 -11.10 -1.09 7.28
C GLN A 91 -9.70 -0.52 7.14
N GLY A 92 -9.64 0.71 6.64
CA GLY A 92 -8.46 1.55 6.67
C GLY A 92 -8.83 2.97 7.08
N LEU A 93 -7.84 3.85 7.16
CA LEU A 93 -7.98 5.26 7.46
C LEU A 93 -7.91 6.07 6.17
N SER A 94 -8.99 6.80 5.89
CA SER A 94 -8.99 7.84 4.88
C SER A 94 -8.55 9.16 5.52
N PHE A 95 -7.70 9.91 4.81
CA PHE A 95 -7.10 11.16 5.27
C PHE A 95 -7.65 12.35 4.48
N PHE A 96 -7.84 13.47 5.15
CA PHE A 96 -8.11 14.75 4.50
C PHE A 96 -7.30 15.89 5.16
N PRO A 97 -6.43 16.60 4.41
CA PRO A 97 -6.07 16.34 3.01
C PRO A 97 -5.50 14.92 2.75
N PRO A 98 -5.63 14.35 1.53
CA PRO A 98 -5.17 12.99 1.24
C PRO A 98 -3.66 12.81 1.44
N LEU A 99 -3.20 11.58 1.65
CA LEU A 99 -1.77 11.28 1.91
C LEU A 99 -0.82 11.76 0.80
N TRP A 100 -1.29 11.82 -0.44
CA TRP A 100 -0.52 12.32 -1.59
C TRP A 100 -0.51 13.85 -1.75
N SER A 101 -1.22 14.58 -0.88
CA SER A 101 -1.17 16.04 -0.85
C SER A 101 0.14 16.55 -0.23
N ALA A 102 0.53 17.78 -0.56
CA ALA A 102 1.70 18.42 0.04
C ALA A 102 1.49 18.66 1.55
N GLU A 103 0.26 19.01 1.93
CA GLU A 103 -0.15 19.28 3.30
C GLU A 103 -0.01 18.04 4.19
N ALA A 104 -0.51 16.88 3.74
CA ALA A 104 -0.40 15.64 4.51
C ALA A 104 1.05 15.14 4.62
N ARG A 105 1.87 15.34 3.58
CA ARG A 105 3.30 15.00 3.61
C ARG A 105 4.11 15.90 4.52
N GLN A 106 3.69 17.16 4.69
CA GLN A 106 4.34 18.11 5.58
C GLN A 106 3.92 17.90 7.04
N ASP A 107 2.63 17.70 7.30
CA ASP A 107 2.10 17.50 8.65
C ASP A 107 0.95 16.48 8.63
N LEU A 108 1.31 15.22 8.84
CA LEU A 108 0.35 14.12 8.92
C LEU A 108 -0.57 14.27 10.14
N SER A 109 -0.09 14.83 11.24
CA SER A 109 -0.86 14.95 12.48
C SER A 109 -2.02 15.92 12.33
N ALA A 110 -1.85 16.98 11.53
CA ALA A 110 -2.88 17.98 11.23
C ALA A 110 -4.00 17.48 10.30
N THR A 111 -3.85 16.31 9.69
CA THR A 111 -4.90 15.72 8.85
C THR A 111 -6.10 15.29 9.69
N SER A 112 -7.29 15.37 9.09
CA SER A 112 -8.46 14.66 9.61
C SER A 112 -8.47 13.23 9.09
N ARG A 113 -8.90 12.28 9.93
CA ARG A 113 -8.88 10.85 9.63
C ARG A 113 -10.25 10.22 9.89
N ARG A 114 -10.65 9.30 9.03
CA ARG A 114 -11.90 8.55 9.17
C ARG A 114 -11.68 7.08 8.83
N ALA A 115 -12.20 6.19 9.66
CA ALA A 115 -12.28 4.77 9.33
C ALA A 115 -13.25 4.54 8.17
N VAL A 116 -12.79 3.91 7.10
CA VAL A 116 -13.57 3.58 5.90
C VAL A 116 -13.38 2.12 5.51
N PRO A 117 -14.30 1.51 4.74
CA PRO A 117 -14.06 0.21 4.13
C PRO A 117 -12.79 0.22 3.29
N MET A 118 -11.96 -0.82 3.39
CA MET A 118 -10.70 -0.92 2.63
C MET A 118 -10.94 -0.83 1.11
N ALA A 119 -12.07 -1.36 0.62
CA ALA A 119 -12.46 -1.24 -0.78
C ALA A 119 -12.69 0.22 -1.23
N GLU A 120 -13.27 1.05 -0.36
CA GLU A 120 -13.46 2.49 -0.61
C GLU A 120 -12.09 3.20 -0.66
N LEU A 121 -11.22 2.89 0.30
CA LEU A 121 -9.87 3.48 0.39
C LEU A 121 -9.02 3.16 -0.84
N LEU A 122 -8.95 1.89 -1.24
CA LEU A 122 -8.18 1.46 -2.40
C LEU A 122 -8.79 1.95 -3.72
N GLY A 123 -10.12 2.06 -3.79
CA GLY A 123 -10.82 2.68 -4.91
C GLY A 123 -10.42 4.15 -5.09
N LEU A 124 -10.38 4.90 -3.99
CA LEU A 124 -9.95 6.30 -3.99
C LEU A 124 -8.50 6.45 -4.49
N SER A 125 -7.57 5.62 -4.03
CA SER A 125 -6.18 5.64 -4.51
C SER A 125 -6.08 5.34 -6.00
N ARG A 126 -6.82 4.33 -6.49
CA ARG A 126 -6.82 3.98 -7.91
C ARG A 126 -7.39 5.11 -8.78
N ASP A 127 -8.46 5.74 -8.34
CA ASP A 127 -9.05 6.87 -9.05
C ASP A 127 -8.10 8.08 -9.06
N ALA A 128 -7.35 8.30 -7.99
CA ALA A 128 -6.32 9.34 -7.93
C ALA A 128 -5.17 9.07 -8.91
N CYS A 129 -4.63 7.84 -8.99
CA CYS A 129 -3.61 7.47 -9.98
C CYS A 129 -4.04 7.83 -11.41
N ARG A 130 -5.28 7.48 -11.77
CA ARG A 130 -5.86 7.74 -13.09
C ARG A 130 -6.01 9.24 -13.38
N GLN A 131 -6.30 10.04 -12.36
CA GLN A 131 -6.48 11.48 -12.52
C GLN A 131 -5.15 12.23 -12.67
N PHE A 132 -4.11 11.82 -11.94
CA PHE A 132 -2.84 12.53 -11.93
C PHE A 132 -1.87 12.07 -13.02
N ASP A 133 -1.69 10.76 -13.17
CA ASP A 133 -0.67 10.19 -14.05
C ASP A 133 -1.29 9.53 -15.30
N GLY A 134 -2.61 9.35 -15.32
CA GLY A 134 -3.30 8.61 -16.39
C GLY A 134 -3.12 7.09 -16.30
N ASP A 135 -2.32 6.62 -15.36
CA ASP A 135 -1.99 5.20 -15.17
C ASP A 135 -2.94 4.51 -14.19
N ASP A 136 -3.22 3.23 -14.47
CA ASP A 136 -3.98 2.36 -13.59
C ASP A 136 -3.01 1.45 -12.80
N PRO A 137 -2.96 1.53 -11.46
CA PRO A 137 -2.08 0.69 -10.65
C PRO A 137 -2.44 -0.80 -10.70
N GLY A 138 -3.57 -1.15 -11.34
CA GLY A 138 -4.07 -2.51 -11.49
C GLY A 138 -4.89 -2.96 -10.27
N PHE A 139 -4.99 -4.27 -10.09
CA PHE A 139 -5.75 -4.84 -8.98
C PHE A 139 -5.01 -4.62 -7.65
N LEU A 140 -5.66 -3.88 -6.74
CA LEU A 140 -5.14 -3.55 -5.41
C LEU A 140 -5.66 -4.48 -4.30
N GLY A 141 -6.43 -5.54 -4.60
CA GLY A 141 -6.83 -6.53 -3.59
C GLY A 141 -8.18 -6.30 -2.93
N ALA A 142 -9.00 -5.36 -3.40
CA ALA A 142 -10.38 -5.20 -2.98
C ALA A 142 -11.34 -5.23 -4.17
N GLY A 143 -12.42 -5.99 -4.01
CA GLY A 143 -13.54 -6.16 -4.95
C GLY A 143 -14.79 -6.59 -4.18
#